data_AF-A0A6P8VI27-F1
#
_entry.id   AF-A0A6P8VI27-F1
#
_cell.length_a   1.000
_cell.length_b   1.000
_cell.length_c   1.000
_cell.angle_alpha   90.00
_cell.angle_beta   90.00
_cell.angle_gamma   90.00
#
_symmetry.space_group_name_H-M   'P 1'
#
loop_
_entity.id
_entity.type
_entity.pdbx_description
1 polymer ?
#
loop_
_entity_poly.entity_id
_entity_poly.type
_entity_poly.pdbx_seq_one_letter_code
_entity_poly.pdbx_strand_id
1 'polypeptide(L)'
;MGIFTGQHSAVNCGQFDYSGWMPNNPISLQLPPPSTKGKTSEATMLNTFPDVNTTVQGMSTMWLLSKQSSDFVCLGLYSEEHFCEEVPCKLISNFQGELEILSSDQNQKQEPGGPIHLHGPCFGGK
;
A
#
# COMPACT_ATOMS: atom_id res chain seq x y z
N MET A 1 -10.88 -1.46 -15.02
CA MET A 1 -9.65 -2.15 -14.57
C MET A 1 -8.86 -1.33 -13.54
N GLY A 2 -8.58 -0.04 -13.77
CA GLY A 2 -7.68 0.75 -12.89
C GLY A 2 -8.09 0.91 -11.42
N ILE A 3 -9.39 0.91 -11.09
CA ILE A 3 -9.86 1.09 -9.69
C ILE A 3 -9.63 -0.17 -8.85
N PHE A 4 -9.92 -1.36 -9.40
CA PHE A 4 -9.93 -2.61 -8.63
C PHE A 4 -8.53 -3.13 -8.29
N THR A 5 -7.56 -2.96 -9.18
CA THR A 5 -6.19 -3.48 -8.99
C THR A 5 -5.21 -2.36 -8.69
N GLY A 6 -4.99 -1.46 -9.65
CA GLY A 6 -3.99 -0.40 -9.56
C GLY A 6 -4.23 0.56 -8.40
N GLN A 7 -5.40 1.19 -8.35
CA GLN A 7 -5.72 2.15 -7.28
C GLN A 7 -5.81 1.47 -5.92
N HIS A 8 -6.44 0.29 -5.83
CA HIS A 8 -6.52 -0.46 -4.57
C HIS A 8 -5.13 -0.75 -4.00
N SER A 9 -4.23 -1.33 -4.81
CA SER A 9 -2.86 -1.60 -4.40
C SER A 9 -2.14 -0.33 -3.94
N ALA A 10 -2.27 0.78 -4.70
CA ALA A 10 -1.59 2.04 -4.40
C ALA A 10 -1.98 2.64 -3.04
N VAL A 11 -3.22 2.45 -2.57
CA VAL A 11 -3.71 3.02 -1.30
C VAL A 11 -3.73 2.04 -0.13
N ASN A 12 -3.47 0.76 -0.39
CA ASN A 12 -3.60 -0.32 0.60
C ASN A 12 -2.25 -0.93 0.98
N CYS A 13 -1.41 -1.31 0.02
CA CYS A 13 -0.18 -2.08 0.30
C CYS A 13 0.85 -1.32 1.16
N GLY A 14 0.86 0.01 1.08
CA GLY A 14 1.76 0.87 1.87
C GLY A 14 1.18 1.36 3.20
N GLN A 15 -0.03 0.95 3.60
CA GLN A 15 -0.70 1.50 4.78
C GLN A 15 0.09 1.21 6.07
N PHE A 16 0.64 0.01 6.22
CA PHE A 16 1.43 -0.34 7.41
C PHE A 16 2.79 0.35 7.43
N ASP A 17 3.48 0.45 6.30
CA ASP A 17 4.78 1.14 6.22
C ASP A 17 4.65 2.63 6.56
N TYR A 18 3.55 3.26 6.13
CA TYR A 18 3.26 4.66 6.42
C TYR A 18 2.67 4.89 7.83
N SER A 19 1.75 4.02 8.26
CA SER A 19 0.95 4.24 9.48
C SER A 19 1.43 3.42 10.69
N GLY A 20 2.43 2.56 10.52
CA GLY A 20 3.03 1.75 11.59
C GLY A 20 3.77 2.58 12.63
N TRP A 21 4.14 3.82 12.29
CA TRP A 21 4.62 4.82 13.24
C TRP A 21 3.49 5.76 13.67
N MET A 22 2.88 5.51 14.83
CA MET A 22 1.67 6.20 15.29
C MET A 22 1.71 7.74 15.22
N PRO A 23 2.80 8.43 15.61
CA PRO A 23 2.84 9.89 15.51
C PRO A 23 2.77 10.43 14.07
N ASN A 24 3.09 9.61 13.07
CA ASN A 24 3.00 9.99 11.64
C ASN A 24 1.55 9.96 11.13
N ASN A 25 0.72 9.02 11.62
CA ASN A 25 -0.67 8.88 11.21
C ASN A 25 -1.57 8.41 12.38
N PRO A 26 -1.86 9.29 13.35
CA PRO A 26 -2.70 8.94 14.48
C PRO A 26 -4.15 8.71 14.04
N ILE A 27 -4.72 7.56 14.39
CA ILE A 27 -6.09 7.19 13.99
C ILE A 27 -7.19 7.98 14.71
N SER A 28 -6.84 8.70 15.78
CA SER A 28 -7.75 9.59 16.51
C SER A 28 -6.95 10.64 17.28
N LEU A 29 -7.61 11.75 17.66
CA LEU A 29 -7.06 12.77 18.54
C LEU A 29 -8.02 12.98 19.73
N GLN A 30 -7.48 12.99 20.94
CA GLN A 30 -8.25 13.02 22.20
C GLN A 30 -8.53 14.43 22.72
N LEU A 31 -7.78 15.42 22.23
CA LEU A 31 -7.94 16.83 22.59
C LEU A 31 -8.35 17.66 21.37
N PRO A 32 -9.08 18.78 21.58
CA PRO A 32 -9.43 19.68 20.48
C PRO A 32 -8.19 20.36 19.88
N PRO A 33 -8.30 20.87 18.63
CA PRO A 33 -7.23 21.64 18.01
C PRO A 33 -6.82 22.86 18.86
N PRO A 34 -5.52 23.17 18.99
CA PRO A 34 -5.06 24.34 19.73
C PRO A 34 -5.61 25.66 19.14
N SER A 35 -6.15 26.53 19.99
CA SER A 35 -6.73 27.82 19.58
C SER A 35 -5.75 29.01 19.65
N THR A 36 -4.55 28.81 20.21
CA THR A 36 -3.52 29.85 20.32
C THR A 36 -2.14 29.25 20.08
N LYS A 37 -1.32 29.92 19.26
CA LYS A 37 0.07 29.53 19.00
C LYS A 37 0.92 29.60 20.28
N GLY A 38 1.95 28.74 20.38
CA GLY A 38 2.94 28.78 21.46
C GLY A 38 2.49 28.21 22.81
N LYS A 39 1.29 27.62 22.91
CA LYS A 39 0.77 27.02 24.14
C LYS A 39 0.90 25.49 24.20
N THR A 40 1.30 24.85 23.10
CA THR A 40 1.46 23.39 23.04
C THR A 40 2.79 22.98 23.66
N SER A 41 2.76 21.95 24.50
CA SER A 41 3.93 21.27 25.06
C SER A 41 3.99 19.82 24.57
N GLU A 42 5.13 19.14 24.77
CA GLU A 42 5.25 17.71 24.50
C GLU A 42 4.20 16.90 25.28
N ALA A 43 3.97 17.23 26.56
CA ALA A 43 2.95 16.59 27.37
C ALA A 43 1.53 16.78 26.79
N THR A 44 1.21 17.99 26.30
CA THR A 44 -0.08 18.25 25.63
C THR A 44 -0.20 17.44 24.33
N MET A 45 0.89 17.28 23.58
CA MET A 45 0.92 16.48 22.36
C MET A 45 0.70 14.99 22.66
N LEU A 46 1.40 14.43 23.65
CA LEU A 46 1.21 13.04 24.09
C LEU A 46 -0.21 12.79 24.60
N ASN A 47 -0.81 13.75 25.31
CA ASN A 47 -2.21 13.67 25.75
C ASN A 47 -3.22 13.83 24.59
N THR A 48 -2.81 14.41 23.46
CA THR A 48 -3.66 14.52 22.25
C THR A 48 -3.66 13.22 21.46
N PHE A 49 -2.56 12.48 21.46
CA PHE A 49 -2.43 11.21 20.75
C PHE A 49 -3.34 10.11 21.32
N PRO A 50 -3.65 9.07 20.52
CA PRO A 50 -4.40 7.93 21.00
C PRO A 50 -3.64 7.20 22.11
N ASP A 51 -4.38 6.57 23.03
CA ASP A 51 -3.78 5.67 24.01
C ASP A 51 -3.13 4.44 23.34
N VAL A 52 -2.36 3.69 24.12
CA VAL A 52 -1.63 2.51 23.63
C VAL A 52 -2.58 1.44 23.07
N ASN A 53 -3.73 1.22 23.69
CA ASN A 53 -4.67 0.19 23.25
C ASN A 53 -5.25 0.55 21.87
N THR A 54 -5.72 1.79 21.71
CA THR A 54 -6.21 2.34 20.45
C THR A 54 -5.12 2.30 19.38
N THR A 55 -3.89 2.67 19.74
CA THR A 55 -2.74 2.61 18.83
C THR A 55 -2.45 1.19 18.34
N VAL A 56 -2.41 0.21 19.24
CA VAL A 56 -2.15 -1.19 18.89
C VAL A 56 -3.26 -1.76 18.00
N GLN A 57 -4.52 -1.44 18.27
CA GLN A 57 -5.64 -1.85 17.41
C GLN A 57 -5.57 -1.20 16.01
N GLY A 58 -5.15 0.06 15.93
CA GLY A 58 -4.91 0.73 14.66
C GLY A 58 -3.80 0.06 13.87
N MET A 59 -2.64 -0.16 14.50
CA MET A 59 -1.49 -0.80 13.85
C MET A 59 -1.79 -2.24 13.42
N SER A 60 -2.50 -3.03 14.24
CA SER A 60 -2.89 -4.39 13.88
C SER A 60 -3.82 -4.41 12.67
N THR A 61 -4.77 -3.47 12.60
CA THR A 61 -5.67 -3.31 11.44
C THR A 61 -4.89 -2.93 10.19
N MET A 62 -4.00 -1.94 10.26
CA MET A 62 -3.19 -1.53 9.10
C MET A 62 -2.26 -2.65 8.63
N TRP A 63 -1.68 -3.41 9.56
CA TRP A 63 -0.87 -4.58 9.24
C TRP A 63 -1.68 -5.62 8.49
N LEU A 64 -2.85 -5.99 9.03
CA LEU A 64 -3.73 -6.99 8.42
C LEU A 64 -4.18 -6.58 7.02
N LEU A 65 -4.56 -5.30 6.84
CA LEU A 65 -5.02 -4.78 5.55
C LEU A 65 -3.91 -4.64 4.52
N SER A 66 -2.65 -4.47 4.95
CA SER A 66 -1.50 -4.32 4.04
C SER A 66 -0.90 -5.68 3.63
N LYS A 67 -1.31 -6.78 4.27
CA LYS A 67 -0.76 -8.10 3.99
C LYS A 67 -1.34 -8.67 2.70
N GLN A 68 -0.45 -9.08 1.81
CA GLN A 68 -0.79 -9.86 0.63
C GLN A 68 -1.38 -11.21 1.05
N SER A 69 -2.47 -11.62 0.41
CA SER A 69 -3.10 -12.91 0.67
C SER A 69 -2.25 -14.07 0.14
N SER A 70 -2.44 -15.27 0.69
CA SER A 70 -1.71 -16.48 0.27
C SER A 70 -2.05 -16.93 -1.15
N ASP A 71 -3.23 -16.56 -1.63
CA ASP A 71 -3.78 -16.88 -2.95
C ASP A 71 -3.67 -15.69 -3.94
N PHE A 72 -2.82 -14.71 -3.63
CA PHE A 72 -2.67 -13.51 -4.44
C PHE A 72 -2.25 -13.81 -5.89
N VAL A 73 -2.90 -13.14 -6.83
CA VAL A 73 -2.62 -13.19 -8.26
C VAL A 73 -2.30 -11.79 -8.76
N CYS A 74 -1.10 -11.60 -9.32
CA CYS A 74 -0.66 -10.31 -9.86
C CYS A 74 -1.51 -9.87 -11.05
N LEU A 75 -1.56 -8.55 -11.31
CA LEU A 75 -2.23 -8.04 -12.50
C LEU A 75 -1.60 -8.62 -13.77
N GLY A 76 -2.45 -9.11 -14.68
CA GLY A 76 -2.03 -9.72 -15.94
C GLY A 76 -1.72 -11.21 -15.84
N LEU A 77 -1.69 -11.80 -14.63
CA LEU A 77 -1.60 -13.23 -14.46
C LEU A 77 -3.02 -13.84 -14.52
N TYR A 78 -3.27 -14.65 -15.54
CA TYR A 78 -4.53 -15.36 -15.72
C TYR A 78 -4.30 -16.86 -15.49
N SER A 79 -4.51 -17.32 -14.25
CA SER A 79 -4.29 -18.72 -13.85
C SER A 79 -5.34 -19.68 -14.44
N GLU A 80 -6.53 -19.18 -14.74
CA GLU A 80 -7.62 -19.93 -15.35
C GLU A 80 -7.74 -19.57 -16.84
N GLU A 81 -7.68 -20.59 -17.70
CA GLU A 81 -7.83 -20.43 -19.15
C GLU A 81 -9.30 -20.30 -19.52
N HIS A 82 -9.85 -19.09 -19.37
CA HIS A 82 -11.22 -18.79 -19.81
C HIS A 82 -11.30 -18.46 -21.31
N PHE A 83 -10.18 -18.05 -21.92
CA PHE A 83 -10.09 -17.71 -23.33
C PHE A 83 -9.16 -18.68 -24.04
N CYS A 84 -9.66 -19.34 -25.08
CA CYS A 84 -8.86 -20.22 -25.96
C CYS A 84 -8.76 -19.67 -27.39
N GLU A 85 -9.41 -18.54 -27.65
CA GLU A 85 -9.50 -17.91 -28.96
C GLU A 85 -8.20 -17.14 -29.26
N GLU A 86 -7.74 -17.23 -30.52
CA GLU A 86 -6.44 -16.69 -30.92
C GLU A 86 -6.29 -15.17 -30.64
N VAL A 87 -7.35 -14.40 -30.87
CA VAL A 87 -7.32 -12.93 -30.72
C VAL A 87 -7.20 -12.49 -29.25
N PRO A 88 -8.08 -12.93 -28.33
CA PRO A 88 -7.91 -12.68 -26.89
C PRO A 88 -6.55 -13.12 -26.35
N CYS A 89 -6.07 -14.31 -26.72
CA CYS A 89 -4.77 -14.80 -26.24
C CYS A 89 -3.60 -13.89 -26.68
N LYS A 90 -3.63 -13.40 -27.93
CA LYS A 90 -2.64 -12.42 -28.41
C LYS A 90 -2.71 -11.10 -27.64
N LEU A 91 -3.90 -10.59 -27.35
CA LEU A 91 -4.08 -9.35 -26.58
C LEU A 91 -3.58 -9.50 -25.14
N ILE A 92 -3.85 -10.65 -24.51
CA ILE A 92 -3.35 -10.97 -23.17
C ILE A 92 -1.82 -11.00 -23.16
N SER A 93 -1.20 -11.68 -24.13
CA SER A 93 0.26 -11.75 -24.23
C SER A 93 0.89 -10.37 -24.45
N ASN A 94 0.30 -9.52 -25.30
CA ASN A 94 0.77 -8.16 -25.49
C ASN A 94 0.66 -7.34 -24.19
N PHE A 95 -0.47 -7.44 -23.47
CA PHE A 95 -0.66 -6.74 -22.21
C PHE A 95 0.34 -7.18 -21.13
N GLN A 96 0.64 -8.48 -21.04
CA GLN A 96 1.68 -9.00 -20.15
C GLN A 96 3.07 -8.42 -20.50
N GLY A 97 3.41 -8.36 -21.79
CA GLY A 97 4.66 -7.74 -22.24
C GLY A 97 4.77 -6.25 -21.89
N GLU A 98 3.67 -5.49 -22.01
CA GLU A 98 3.64 -4.08 -21.59
C GLU A 98 3.83 -3.93 -20.06
N LEU A 99 3.28 -4.84 -19.26
CA LEU A 99 3.47 -4.85 -17.81
C LEU A 99 4.91 -5.16 -17.39
N GLU A 100 5.61 -6.06 -18.12
CA GLU A 100 7.02 -6.38 -17.88
C GLU A 100 7.95 -5.20 -18.17
N ILE A 101 7.66 -4.44 -19.23
CA ILE A 101 8.38 -3.20 -19.54
C ILE A 101 8.16 -2.18 -18.42
N LEU A 102 6.91 -2.00 -18.00
CA LEU A 102 6.57 -1.07 -16.92
C LEU A 102 7.26 -1.43 -15.59
N SER A 103 7.29 -2.71 -15.21
CA SER A 103 7.94 -3.15 -13.97
C SER A 103 9.46 -2.96 -14.02
N SER A 104 10.08 -3.22 -15.18
CA SER A 104 11.50 -2.96 -15.41
C SER A 104 11.85 -1.48 -15.29
N ASP A 105 11.05 -0.60 -15.90
CA ASP A 105 11.20 0.86 -15.80
C ASP A 105 11.05 1.36 -14.36
N GLN A 106 10.14 0.77 -13.57
CA GLN A 106 9.96 1.11 -12.17
C GLN A 106 11.17 0.69 -11.32
N ASN A 107 11.67 -0.52 -11.54
CA ASN A 107 12.82 -1.06 -10.81
C ASN A 107 14.10 -0.26 -11.08
N GLN A 108 14.30 0.22 -12.32
CA GLN A 108 15.44 1.09 -12.65
C GLN A 108 15.38 2.46 -11.94
N LYS A 109 14.18 2.97 -11.64
CA LYS A 109 13.99 4.26 -10.97
C LYS A 109 14.17 4.16 -9.44
N GLN A 110 14.11 2.97 -8.86
CA GLN A 110 14.35 2.76 -7.43
C GLN A 110 15.86 2.59 -7.16
N GLU A 111 16.47 3.58 -6.51
CA GLU A 111 17.85 3.49 -6.02
C GLU A 111 17.98 2.42 -4.93
N PRO A 112 19.06 1.63 -4.90
CA PRO A 112 19.30 0.66 -3.83
C PRO A 112 19.52 1.39 -2.50
N GLY A 113 18.48 1.41 -1.65
CA GLY A 113 18.48 2.10 -0.35
C GLY A 113 17.38 3.13 -0.14
N GLY A 114 16.40 3.24 -1.06
CA GLY A 114 15.18 4.02 -0.84
C GLY A 114 14.42 3.58 0.43
N PRO A 115 13.67 4.49 1.10
CA PRO A 115 13.00 4.16 2.34
C PRO A 115 11.94 3.10 2.08
N ILE A 116 11.90 2.12 2.98
CA ILE A 116 10.89 1.07 3.14
C ILE A 116 10.72 0.14 1.94
N HIS A 117 10.98 -1.15 2.16
CA HIS A 117 10.74 -2.20 1.18
C HIS A 117 9.23 -2.37 1.02
N LEU A 118 8.61 -1.52 0.20
CA LEU A 118 7.25 -1.75 -0.27
C LEU A 118 7.22 -3.17 -0.82
N HIS A 119 6.20 -3.96 -0.42
CA HIS A 119 5.92 -5.25 -1.05
C HIS A 119 6.03 -5.03 -2.56
N GLY A 120 6.85 -5.85 -3.22
CA GLY A 120 7.33 -5.64 -4.60
C GLY A 120 6.22 -5.32 -5.59
N PRO A 121 6.57 -4.83 -6.79
CA PRO A 121 5.59 -4.34 -7.75
C PRO A 121 4.43 -5.34 -7.90
N CYS A 122 3.20 -4.85 -7.72
CA CYS A 122 1.97 -5.64 -7.88
C CYS A 122 1.68 -5.99 -9.36
N PHE A 123 2.70 -5.84 -10.21
CA PHE A 123 2.72 -6.05 -11.64
C PHE A 123 3.68 -7.20 -11.91
N GLY A 124 3.25 -8.14 -12.73
CA GLY A 124 3.90 -9.44 -12.93
C GLY A 124 5.43 -9.40 -13.07
N GLY A 125 6.05 -10.35 -12.35
CA GLY A 125 7.43 -10.78 -12.42
C GLY A 125 7.67 -11.79 -11.29
N LYS A 126 8.25 -12.95 -11.61
CA LYS A 126 8.53 -14.06 -10.67
C LYS A 126 9.40 -13.65 -9.49
#